data_AF-A0A0L0UXV8-F1
#
_entry.id   AF-A0A0L0UXV8-F1
#
_cell.length_a   1.000
_cell.length_b   1.000
_cell.length_c   1.000
_cell.angle_alpha   90.00
_cell.angle_beta   90.00
_cell.angle_gamma   90.00
#
_symmetry.space_group_name_H-M   'P 1'
#
loop_
_entity.id
_entity.type
_entity.pdbx_description
1 polymer ?
#
loop_
_entity_poly.entity_id
_entity_poly.type
_entity_poly.pdbx_seq_one_letter_code
_entity_poly.pdbx_strand_id
1 'polypeptide(L)'
;MRGNFNTEAKSYGRKEAVEISNLLINLSSGPLTHSSVSDKFRSKVMEEMIARNFLHYRPLFIFPMRDLVPTPSKGVVTAPSVAALRALEGTDINR
;
A
#
# COMPACT_ATOMS: atom_id res chain seq x y z
N MET A 1 4.02 -28.88 15.90
CA MET A 1 2.94 -27.96 16.34
C MET A 1 2.30 -27.35 15.10
N ARG A 2 1.07 -27.74 14.76
CA ARG A 2 0.35 -27.29 13.56
C ARG A 2 -0.59 -26.17 14.00
N GLY A 3 -0.12 -24.93 13.88
CA GLY A 3 -0.93 -23.76 14.17
C GLY A 3 -1.99 -23.60 13.08
N ASN A 4 -3.26 -23.62 13.47
CA ASN A 4 -4.37 -23.33 12.57
C ASN A 4 -4.31 -21.83 12.20
N PHE A 5 -3.67 -21.50 11.08
CA PHE A 5 -3.63 -20.14 10.52
C PHE A 5 -4.94 -19.73 9.81
N ASN A 6 -6.06 -20.40 10.11
CA ASN A 6 -7.39 -20.01 9.63
C ASN A 6 -8.02 -18.93 10.53
N THR A 7 -7.25 -17.92 10.93
CA THR A 7 -7.88 -16.64 11.26
C THR A 7 -8.19 -16.01 9.92
N GLU A 8 -9.47 -15.97 9.53
CA GLU A 8 -9.94 -15.22 8.36
C GLU A 8 -9.14 -13.92 8.28
N ALA A 9 -8.24 -13.83 7.30
CA ALA A 9 -7.60 -12.57 6.98
C ALA A 9 -8.76 -11.67 6.59
N LYS A 10 -9.13 -10.75 7.49
CA LYS A 10 -10.29 -9.90 7.30
C LYS A 10 -9.97 -9.04 6.09
N SER A 11 -10.49 -9.46 4.93
CA SER A 11 -10.15 -8.83 3.68
C SER A 11 -10.54 -7.37 3.74
N TYR A 12 -9.66 -6.49 3.28
CA TYR A 12 -10.00 -5.08 3.20
C TYR A 12 -11.29 -4.90 2.37
N GLY A 13 -12.22 -4.10 2.89
CA GLY A 13 -13.51 -3.89 2.27
C GLY A 13 -13.50 -2.71 1.31
N ARG A 14 -14.66 -2.48 0.69
CA ARG A 14 -14.90 -1.32 -0.17
C ARG A 14 -14.65 0.00 0.57
N LYS A 15 -15.02 0.07 1.85
CA LYS A 15 -14.90 1.28 2.67
C LYS A 15 -13.43 1.66 2.86
N GLU A 16 -12.60 0.71 3.27
CA GLU A 16 -11.16 0.90 3.47
C GLU A 16 -10.46 1.29 2.17
N ALA A 17 -10.83 0.64 1.05
CA ALA A 17 -10.28 0.97 -0.27
C ALA A 17 -10.61 2.40 -0.70
N VAL A 18 -11.86 2.85 -0.53
CA VAL A 18 -12.27 4.22 -0.89
C VAL A 18 -11.59 5.25 0.00
N GLU A 19 -11.51 5.01 1.32
CA GLU A 19 -10.86 5.95 2.23
C GLU A 19 -9.36 6.09 1.97
N ILE A 20 -8.65 4.99 1.68
CA ILE A 20 -7.22 5.04 1.31
C ILE A 20 -7.03 5.73 -0.03
N SER A 21 -7.87 5.46 -1.03
CA SER A 21 -7.83 6.18 -2.31
C SER A 21 -8.02 7.69 -2.12
N ASN A 22 -8.98 8.09 -1.29
CA ASN A 22 -9.19 9.50 -0.96
C ASN A 22 -7.98 10.13 -0.27
N LEU A 23 -7.29 9.39 0.60
CA LEU A 23 -6.05 9.85 1.22
C LEU A 23 -4.92 10.00 0.20
N LEU A 24 -4.80 9.07 -0.73
CA LEU A 24 -3.79 9.11 -1.80
C LEU A 24 -4.03 10.29 -2.76
N ILE A 25 -5.29 10.63 -3.04
CA ILE A 25 -5.64 11.75 -3.92
C ILE A 25 -5.45 13.10 -3.21
N ASN A 26 -5.87 13.20 -1.95
CA ASN A 26 -5.88 14.45 -1.20
C ASN A 26 -4.66 14.60 -0.26
N LEU A 27 -3.47 14.30 -0.77
CA LEU A 27 -2.20 14.45 -0.04
C LEU A 27 -1.90 15.94 0.24
N SER A 28 -2.54 16.50 1.27
CA SER A 28 -2.39 17.91 1.64
C SER A 28 -1.10 18.23 2.39
N SER A 29 -0.45 17.25 3.04
CA SER A 29 0.64 17.48 4.00
C SER A 29 1.91 16.65 3.76
N GLY A 30 2.08 16.12 2.55
CA GLY A 30 3.23 15.28 2.18
C GLY A 30 2.89 13.78 2.12
N PRO A 31 3.89 12.92 1.87
CA PRO A 31 3.67 11.52 1.53
C PRO A 31 3.06 10.71 2.68
N LEU A 32 2.15 9.80 2.35
CA LEU A 32 1.53 8.88 3.31
C LEU A 32 2.56 7.89 3.84
N THR A 33 2.82 7.92 5.14
CA THR A 33 3.74 6.98 5.78
C THR A 33 3.05 5.67 6.10
N HIS A 34 3.81 4.57 6.10
CA HIS A 34 3.30 3.26 6.50
C HIS A 34 2.71 3.27 7.92
N SER A 35 3.37 3.97 8.85
CA SER A 35 2.86 4.11 10.22
C SER A 35 1.50 4.79 10.27
N SER A 36 1.33 5.93 9.59
CA SER A 36 0.06 6.67 9.63
C SER A 36 -1.11 5.89 9.01
N VAL A 37 -0.85 5.08 7.99
CA VAL A 37 -1.88 4.24 7.37
C VAL A 37 -2.20 3.03 8.25
N SER A 38 -1.18 2.41 8.86
CA SER A 38 -1.35 1.29 9.79
C SER A 38 -2.18 1.67 11.01
N ASP A 39 -1.93 2.86 11.59
CA ASP A 39 -2.67 3.38 12.74
C ASP A 39 -4.17 3.59 12.40
N LYS A 40 -4.47 3.95 11.15
CA LYS A 40 -5.84 4.25 10.70
C LYS A 40 -6.63 3.03 10.23
N PHE A 41 -6.01 2.10 9.50
CA PHE A 41 -6.71 0.98 8.84
C PHE A 41 -6.42 -0.41 9.41
N ARG A 42 -5.59 -0.51 10.46
CA ARG A 42 -5.03 -1.74 11.05
C ARG A 42 -3.95 -2.35 10.14
N SER A 43 -2.85 -2.82 10.73
CA SER A 43 -1.68 -3.33 10.00
C SER A 43 -2.01 -4.49 9.05
N LYS A 44 -2.88 -5.43 9.44
CA LYS A 44 -3.25 -6.59 8.60
C LYS A 44 -3.96 -6.19 7.28
N VAL A 45 -4.84 -5.19 7.34
CA VAL A 45 -5.56 -4.67 6.17
C VAL A 45 -4.58 -4.01 5.19
N MET A 46 -3.62 -3.27 5.74
CA MET A 46 -2.59 -2.60 4.97
C MET A 46 -1.62 -3.59 4.31
N GLU A 47 -1.17 -4.61 5.04
CA GLU A 47 -0.32 -5.69 4.49
C GLU A 47 -1.03 -6.43 3.36
N GLU A 48 -2.32 -6.71 3.51
CA GLU A 48 -3.11 -7.33 2.44
C GLU A 48 -3.25 -6.42 1.22
N MET A 49 -3.50 -5.13 1.41
CA MET A 49 -3.53 -4.17 0.30
C MET A 49 -2.20 -4.10 -0.45
N ILE A 50 -1.07 -4.23 0.25
CA ILE A 50 0.24 -4.34 -0.39
C ILE A 50 0.39 -5.67 -1.13
N ALA A 51 0.01 -6.78 -0.49
CA ALA A 51 0.09 -8.11 -1.08
C ALA A 51 -0.78 -8.27 -2.34
N ARG A 52 -1.89 -7.53 -2.43
CA ARG A 52 -2.78 -7.51 -3.60
C ARG A 52 -2.42 -6.43 -4.64
N ASN A 53 -1.25 -5.79 -4.54
CA ASN A 53 -0.84 -4.67 -5.40
C ASN A 53 -1.83 -3.49 -5.42
N PHE A 54 -2.70 -3.36 -4.41
CA PHE A 54 -3.55 -2.17 -4.26
C PHE A 54 -2.72 -0.97 -3.77
N LEU A 55 -1.68 -1.23 -2.96
CA LEU A 55 -0.74 -0.23 -2.47
C LEU A 55 0.69 -0.68 -2.69
N HIS A 56 1.57 0.29 -2.94
CA HIS A 56 2.99 0.04 -3.04
C HIS A 56 3.70 0.61 -1.81
N TYR A 57 4.23 -0.28 -0.98
CA TYR A 57 5.17 0.10 0.06
C TYR A 57 6.52 0.43 -0.55
N ARG A 58 7.03 1.63 -0.26
CA ARG A 58 8.35 2.07 -0.69
C ARG A 58 9.19 2.39 0.54
N PRO A 59 10.12 1.50 0.94
CA PRO A 59 11.06 1.79 1.99
C PRO A 59 11.94 3.00 1.66
N LEU A 60 12.49 3.62 2.71
CA LEU A 60 13.26 4.86 2.60
C LEU A 60 14.46 4.76 1.67
N PHE A 61 15.15 3.62 1.68
CA PHE A 61 16.40 3.44 0.95
C PHE A 61 16.22 3.43 -0.58
N ILE A 62 15.00 3.25 -1.09
CA ILE A 62 14.74 3.24 -2.54
C ILE A 62 14.51 4.64 -3.10
N PHE A 63 14.30 5.64 -2.25
CA PHE A 63 14.26 7.01 -2.71
C PHE A 63 15.67 7.58 -2.66
N PRO A 64 16.26 7.97 -3.81
CA PRO A 64 17.18 9.09 -3.78
C PRO A 64 16.48 10.20 -3.01
N MET A 65 17.18 10.85 -2.09
CA MET A 65 16.68 11.86 -1.13
C MET A 65 15.90 13.04 -1.76
N ARG A 66 15.73 13.05 -3.10
CA ARG A 66 15.19 14.07 -3.98
C ARG A 66 13.87 13.73 -4.67
N ASP A 67 13.42 12.47 -4.66
CA ASP A 67 12.27 12.05 -5.50
C ASP A 67 10.89 12.33 -4.86
N LEU A 68 10.86 12.59 -3.56
CA LEU A 68 9.64 13.00 -2.83
C LEU A 68 9.93 14.29 -2.07
N VAL A 69 9.05 15.27 -2.23
CA VAL A 69 9.10 16.54 -1.50
C VAL A 69 7.79 16.69 -0.71
N PRO A 70 7.85 16.83 0.63
CA PRO A 70 9.04 16.76 1.48
C PRO A 70 9.63 15.34 1.52
N THR A 71 10.95 15.25 1.73
CA THR A 71 11.65 13.96 1.85
C THR A 71 11.07 13.18 3.02
N PRO A 72 10.57 11.95 2.81
CA PRO A 72 9.99 11.17 3.88
C PRO A 72 11.07 10.69 4.86
N SER A 73 10.76 10.71 6.15
CA SER A 73 11.59 10.17 7.23
C SER A 73 11.23 8.74 7.63
N LYS A 74 10.15 8.19 7.05
CA LYS A 74 9.67 6.81 7.23
C LYS A 74 9.29 6.21 5.87
N GLY A 75 9.24 4.88 5.80
CA GLY A 75 8.76 4.19 4.60
C GLY A 75 7.35 4.66 4.24
N VAL A 76 7.11 4.90 2.95
CA VAL A 76 5.87 5.50 2.46
C VAL A 76 5.03 4.50 1.69
N VAL A 77 3.77 4.85 1.53
CA VAL A 77 2.79 4.09 0.79
C VAL A 77 2.33 4.94 -0.37
N THR A 78 2.38 4.36 -1.57
CA THR A 78 2.04 5.04 -2.82
C THR A 78 1.00 4.24 -3.57
N ALA A 79 0.24 4.93 -4.43
CA ALA A 79 -0.59 4.25 -5.41
C ALA A 79 0.29 3.45 -6.39
N PRO A 80 -0.21 2.33 -6.94
CA PRO A 80 0.48 1.60 -7.99
C PRO A 80 0.76 2.51 -9.19
N SER A 81 1.95 2.40 -9.78
CA SER A 81 2.26 3.12 -11.01
C SER A 81 1.60 2.45 -12.23
N VAL A 82 1.44 3.19 -13.32
CA VAL A 82 0.94 2.62 -14.59
C VAL A 82 1.79 1.44 -15.05
N ALA A 83 3.11 1.49 -14.87
CA ALA A 83 4.01 0.38 -15.17
C ALA A 83 3.74 -0.85 -14.26
N ALA A 84 3.45 -0.64 -12.98
CA ALA A 84 3.10 -1.72 -12.07
C ALA A 84 1.74 -2.36 -12.40
N LEU A 85 0.75 -1.53 -12.78
CA LEU A 85 -0.55 -2.02 -13.24
C LEU A 85 -0.40 -2.86 -14.51
N ARG A 86 0.38 -2.37 -15.49
CA ARG A 86 0.67 -3.12 -16.72
C ARG A 86 1.45 -4.41 -16.49
N ALA A 87 2.35 -4.44 -15.51
CA ALA A 87 3.06 -5.67 -15.15
C ALA A 87 2.10 -6.72 -14.57
N LEU A 88 1.11 -6.29 -13.78
CA LEU A 88 0.06 -7.16 -13.26
C LEU A 88 -0.87 -7.67 -14.38
N GLU A 89 -1.27 -6.80 -15.31
CA GLU A 89 -2.05 -7.19 -16.51
C GLU A 89 -1.24 -8.15 -17.41
N GLY A 90 0.06 -7.91 -17.56
CA GLY A 90 0.96 -8.76 -18.33
C GLY A 90 1.22 -10.14 -17.70
N THR A 91 0.97 -10.29 -16.39
CA THR A 91 0.98 -11.60 -15.72
C THR A 91 -0.31 -12.40 -15.91
N ASP A 92 -1.39 -11.80 -16.43
CA ASP A 92 -2.66 -12.45 -16.77
C ASP A 92 -2.72 -12.98 -18.23
N ILE A 93 -1.58 -13.29 -18.86
CA ILE A 93 -1.54 -13.89 -20.21
C ILE A 93 -1.62 -15.43 -20.18
N ASN A 94 -1.91 -16.06 -19.03
CA ASN A 94 -2.23 -17.49 -18.99
C ASN A 94 -3.21 -17.83 -17.87
N ARG A 95 -4.52 -17.63 -18.09
CA ARG A 95 -5.54 -18.60 -17.68
C ARG A 95 -6.91 -18.37 -18.30
#